data_AF-A0A0F8GIM0-F1
#
_entry.id   AF-A0A0F8GIM0-F1
#
_cell.length_a   1.000
_cell.length_b   1.000
_cell.length_c   1.000
_cell.angle_alpha   90.00
_cell.angle_beta   90.00
_cell.angle_gamma   90.00
#
_symmetry.space_group_name_H-M   'P 1'
#
loop_
_entity.id
_entity.type
_entity.pdbx_description
1 polymer ?
#
loop_
_entity_poly.entity_id
_entity_poly.type
_entity_poly.pdbx_seq_one_letter_code
_entity_poly.pdbx_strand_id
1 'polypeptide(L)'
;MIIEGLNDFTAEIIRVWNTQMLSLRTVEHLYMFFFALFFSILIGVVTGVLTYRNQKLAGPVLNGLNVVETVPDVALLVLLLPIFGIGAAPTIVASILYSI
;
A
#
# COMPACT_ATOMS: atom_id res chain seq x y z
N MET A 1 -17.17 -14.90 -37.45
CA MET A 1 -17.87 -15.12 -36.16
C MET A 1 -16.93 -15.21 -34.94
N ILE A 2 -16.16 -16.28 -34.70
CA ILE A 2 -15.28 -16.35 -33.50
C ILE A 2 -14.12 -15.33 -33.55
N ILE A 3 -13.53 -15.11 -34.73
CA ILE A 3 -12.38 -14.20 -34.90
C ILE A 3 -12.80 -12.72 -34.78
N GLU A 4 -14.01 -12.36 -35.22
CA GLU A 4 -14.56 -11.00 -35.06
C GLU A 4 -14.84 -10.68 -33.60
N GLY A 5 -15.41 -11.62 -32.84
CA GLY A 5 -15.64 -11.44 -31.41
C GLY A 5 -14.35 -11.22 -30.59
N LEU A 6 -13.22 -11.78 -31.02
CA LEU A 6 -11.91 -11.55 -30.39
C LEU A 6 -11.37 -10.15 -30.70
N ASN A 7 -11.57 -9.65 -31.92
CA ASN A 7 -11.14 -8.31 -32.32
C ASN A 7 -11.94 -7.22 -31.57
N ASP A 8 -13.25 -7.41 -31.40
CA ASP A 8 -14.10 -6.47 -30.64
C ASP A 8 -13.71 -6.43 -29.15
N PHE A 9 -13.42 -7.60 -28.57
CA PHE A 9 -12.97 -7.69 -27.17
C PHE A 9 -11.60 -7.02 -26.94
N THR A 10 -10.63 -7.24 -27.84
CA THR A 10 -9.30 -6.61 -27.73
C THR A 10 -9.38 -5.10 -27.91
N ALA A 11 -10.23 -4.62 -28.83
CA ALA A 11 -10.51 -3.20 -28.99
C ALA A 11 -11.13 -2.59 -27.72
N GLU A 12 -12.02 -3.31 -27.04
CA GLU A 12 -12.60 -2.87 -25.78
C GLU A 12 -11.57 -2.77 -24.65
N ILE A 13 -10.67 -3.75 -24.52
CA ILE A 13 -9.56 -3.70 -23.54
C ILE A 13 -8.69 -2.47 -23.78
N ILE A 14 -8.26 -2.24 -25.04
CA ILE A 14 -7.42 -1.11 -25.39
C ILE A 14 -8.15 0.21 -25.14
N ARG A 15 -9.46 0.26 -25.44
CA ARG A 15 -10.30 1.43 -25.14
C ARG A 15 -10.32 1.72 -23.66
N VAL A 16 -10.59 0.74 -22.79
CA VAL A 16 -10.63 0.93 -21.34
C VAL A 16 -9.25 1.34 -20.82
N TRP A 17 -8.19 0.68 -21.27
CA TRP A 17 -6.81 0.97 -20.89
C TRP A 17 -6.44 2.43 -21.14
N ASN A 18 -6.75 2.94 -22.34
CA ASN A 18 -6.46 4.32 -22.71
C ASN A 18 -7.42 5.31 -22.02
N THR A 19 -8.72 5.00 -21.95
CA THR A 19 -9.72 5.90 -21.33
C THR A 19 -9.46 6.10 -19.84
N GLN A 20 -9.06 5.04 -19.15
CA GLN A 20 -8.72 5.07 -17.72
C GLN A 20 -7.26 5.45 -17.45
N MET A 21 -6.46 5.70 -18.51
CA MET A 21 -5.05 6.06 -18.42
C MET A 21 -4.25 5.12 -17.50
N LEU A 22 -4.51 3.80 -17.59
CA LEU A 22 -4.02 2.81 -16.63
C LEU A 22 -2.48 2.79 -16.55
N SER A 23 -1.79 3.05 -17.65
CA SER A 23 -0.33 3.16 -17.68
C SER A 23 0.18 4.27 -16.73
N LEU A 24 -0.40 5.47 -16.82
CA LEU A 24 -0.04 6.60 -15.98
C LEU A 24 -0.36 6.31 -14.50
N ARG A 25 -1.57 5.82 -14.23
CA ARG A 25 -2.01 5.47 -12.87
C ARG A 25 -1.12 4.42 -12.21
N THR A 26 -0.67 3.44 -12.99
CA THR A 26 0.25 2.41 -12.50
C THR A 26 1.58 3.03 -12.10
N VAL A 27 2.13 3.95 -12.90
CA VAL A 27 3.38 4.65 -12.58
C VAL A 27 3.22 5.55 -11.35
N GLU A 28 2.13 6.30 -11.25
CA GLU A 28 1.81 7.11 -10.06
C GLU A 28 1.77 6.23 -8.79
N HIS A 29 1.07 5.09 -8.87
CA HIS A 29 0.99 4.15 -7.76
C HIS A 29 2.35 3.56 -7.38
N LEU A 30 3.16 3.18 -8.38
CA LEU A 30 4.49 2.63 -8.16
C LEU A 30 5.42 3.66 -7.52
N TYR A 31 5.32 4.92 -7.92
CA TYR A 31 6.06 6.03 -7.30
C TYR A 31 5.67 6.18 -5.82
N MET A 32 4.38 6.28 -5.50
CA MET A 32 3.90 6.39 -4.12
C MET A 32 4.32 5.19 -3.26
N PHE A 33 4.18 3.97 -3.81
CA PHE A 33 4.57 2.74 -3.15
C PHE A 33 6.08 2.68 -2.88
N PHE A 34 6.92 3.15 -3.81
CA PHE A 34 8.36 3.19 -3.63
C PHE A 34 8.77 4.04 -2.41
N PHE A 35 8.17 5.21 -2.22
CA PHE A 35 8.44 6.02 -1.03
C PHE A 35 7.94 5.35 0.24
N ALA A 36 6.72 4.81 0.24
CA ALA A 36 6.18 4.08 1.38
C ALA A 36 7.10 2.93 1.79
N LEU A 37 7.53 2.11 0.82
CA LEU A 37 8.42 0.98 1.04
C LEU A 37 9.78 1.43 1.59
N PHE A 38 10.38 2.48 1.02
CA PHE A 38 11.67 3.00 1.47
C PHE A 38 11.64 3.42 2.95
N PHE A 39 10.60 4.16 3.36
CA PHE A 39 10.43 4.55 4.76
C PHE A 39 10.07 3.37 5.66
N SER A 40 9.26 2.43 5.19
CA SER A 40 8.90 1.23 5.93
C SER A 40 10.12 0.38 6.26
N ILE A 41 11.00 0.16 5.27
CA ILE A 41 12.26 -0.58 5.49
C ILE A 41 13.11 0.13 6.54
N LEU A 42 13.24 1.46 6.46
CA LEU A 42 14.04 2.21 7.43
C LEU A 42 13.49 2.06 8.86
N ILE A 43 12.18 2.22 9.04
CA ILE A 43 11.53 2.11 10.36
C ILE A 43 11.56 0.66 10.85
N GLY A 44 11.25 -0.31 9.99
CA GLY A 44 11.23 -1.73 10.33
C GLY A 44 12.61 -2.25 10.69
N VAL A 45 13.66 -1.88 9.96
CA VAL A 45 15.04 -2.25 10.30
C VAL A 45 15.46 -1.65 11.64
N VAL A 46 15.19 -0.36 11.88
CA VAL A 46 15.51 0.27 13.18
C VAL A 46 14.78 -0.42 14.33
N THR A 47 13.48 -0.67 14.16
CA THR A 47 12.63 -1.33 15.15
C THR A 47 13.08 -2.76 15.41
N GLY A 48 13.42 -3.51 14.36
CA GLY A 48 13.96 -4.86 14.44
C GLY A 48 15.30 -4.93 15.16
N VAL A 49 16.23 -4.01 14.85
CA VAL A 49 17.55 -3.95 15.52
C VAL A 49 17.40 -3.57 17.01
N LEU A 50 16.54 -2.60 17.33
CA LEU A 50 16.26 -2.22 18.72
C LEU A 50 15.68 -3.37 19.53
N THR A 51 14.76 -4.11 18.92
CA THR A 51 14.12 -5.28 19.51
C THR A 51 15.10 -6.43 19.71
N TYR A 52 15.99 -6.66 18.75
CA TYR A 52 17.05 -7.67 18.84
C TYR A 52 18.04 -7.37 19.97
N ARG A 53 18.44 -6.11 20.15
CA ARG A 53 19.39 -5.71 21.20
C ARG A 53 18.79 -5.75 22.61
N ASN A 54 17.50 -5.44 22.75
CA ASN A 54 16.82 -5.34 24.05
C ASN A 54 15.57 -6.23 24.08
N GLN A 55 15.73 -7.50 24.47
CA GLN A 55 14.60 -8.45 24.48
C GLN A 55 13.41 -8.05 25.37
N LYS A 56 13.61 -7.18 26.37
CA LYS A 56 12.50 -6.61 27.17
C LYS A 56 11.57 -5.71 26.36
N LEU A 57 12.05 -5.11 25.27
CA LEU A 57 11.27 -4.29 24.35
C LEU A 57 10.54 -5.14 23.30
N ALA A 58 10.96 -6.39 23.09
CA ALA A 58 10.39 -7.26 22.06
C ALA A 58 8.90 -7.53 22.27
N GLY A 59 8.50 -7.88 23.49
CA GLY A 59 7.09 -8.16 23.80
C GLY A 59 6.18 -6.97 23.49
N PRO A 60 6.40 -5.78 24.08
CA PRO A 60 5.57 -4.61 23.82
C PRO A 60 5.56 -4.17 22.35
N VAL A 61 6.71 -4.15 21.68
CA VAL A 61 6.81 -3.71 20.28
C VAL A 61 6.09 -4.66 19.35
N LEU A 62 6.36 -5.96 19.44
CA LEU A 62 5.73 -6.97 18.58
C LEU A 62 4.23 -7.07 18.82
N ASN A 63 3.78 -6.96 20.08
CA ASN A 63 2.35 -6.91 20.38
C ASN A 63 1.68 -5.66 19.78
N GLY A 64 2.35 -4.50 19.81
CA GLY A 64 1.86 -3.28 19.18
C GLY A 64 1.73 -3.44 17.66
N LEU A 65 2.75 -3.98 17.00
CA LEU A 65 2.73 -4.25 15.55
C LEU A 65 1.59 -5.21 15.18
N ASN A 66 1.47 -6.34 15.89
CA ASN A 66 0.39 -7.30 15.67
C ASN A 66 -1.00 -6.66 15.79
N VAL A 67 -1.22 -5.76 16.76
CA VAL A 67 -2.51 -5.06 16.90
C VAL A 67 -2.78 -4.16 15.69
N VAL A 68 -1.77 -3.41 15.23
CA VAL A 68 -1.90 -2.55 14.05
C VAL A 68 -2.20 -3.37 12.79
N GLU A 69 -1.51 -4.49 12.59
CA GLU A 69 -1.71 -5.39 11.44
C GLU A 69 -3.07 -6.10 11.43
N THR A 70 -3.70 -6.29 12.60
CA THR A 70 -5.04 -6.87 12.66
C THR A 70 -6.13 -5.92 12.15
N VAL A 71 -5.83 -4.62 12.03
CA VAL A 71 -6.77 -3.63 11.48
C VAL A 71 -6.83 -3.82 9.96
N PRO A 72 -8.01 -4.07 9.37
CA PRO A 72 -8.12 -4.20 7.93
C PRO A 72 -7.78 -2.87 7.26
N ASP A 73 -7.00 -2.92 6.17
CA ASP A 73 -6.48 -1.72 5.47
C ASP A 73 -7.59 -0.72 5.10
N VAL A 74 -8.76 -1.23 4.67
CA VAL A 74 -9.93 -0.40 4.35
C VAL A 74 -10.43 0.39 5.58
N ALA A 75 -10.43 -0.22 6.78
CA ALA A 75 -10.84 0.47 8.01
C ALA A 75 -9.78 1.48 8.47
N LEU A 76 -8.50 1.17 8.29
CA LEU A 76 -7.40 2.08 8.59
C LEU A 76 -7.45 3.33 7.70
N LEU A 77 -7.71 3.17 6.41
CA LEU A 77 -7.90 4.29 5.48
C LEU A 77 -9.07 5.19 5.89
N VAL A 78 -10.21 4.61 6.29
CA VAL A 78 -11.36 5.36 6.81
C VAL A 78 -11.02 6.08 8.12
N LEU A 79 -10.25 5.47 9.00
CA LEU A 79 -9.80 6.07 10.26
C LEU A 79 -8.84 7.24 10.04
N LEU A 80 -7.99 7.19 9.01
CA LEU A 80 -7.03 8.24 8.68
C LEU A 80 -7.66 9.41 7.91
N LEU A 81 -8.86 9.23 7.36
CA LEU A 81 -9.58 10.24 6.57
C LEU A 81 -9.76 11.60 7.28
N PRO A 82 -10.11 11.68 8.58
CA PRO A 82 -10.26 12.96 9.28
C PRO A 82 -8.92 13.71 9.45
N ILE A 83 -7.80 12.99 9.47
CA ILE A 83 -6.48 13.55 9.77
C ILE A 83 -5.75 13.95 8.48
N PHE A 84 -5.78 13.05 7.49
CA PHE A 84 -5.00 13.19 6.25
C PHE A 84 -5.87 13.46 5.00
N GLY A 85 -7.19 13.41 5.13
CA GLY A 85 -8.11 13.54 4.00
C GLY A 85 -8.14 12.30 3.11
N ILE A 86 -8.56 12.48 1.85
CA ILE A 86 -8.57 11.44 0.83
C ILE A 86 -7.37 11.67 -0.10
N GLY A 87 -6.62 10.61 -0.44
CA GLY A 87 -5.56 10.68 -1.45
C GLY A 87 -4.33 9.87 -1.09
N ALA A 88 -3.17 10.28 -1.60
CA ALA A 88 -1.90 9.57 -1.45
C ALA A 88 -1.41 9.48 0.00
N ALA A 89 -1.61 10.53 0.80
CA ALA A 89 -1.12 10.60 2.17
C ALA A 89 -1.62 9.46 3.08
N PRO A 90 -2.94 9.20 3.22
CA PRO A 90 -3.41 8.07 4.03
C PRO A 90 -2.97 6.71 3.47
N THR A 91 -2.87 6.55 2.15
CA THR A 91 -2.39 5.31 1.51
C THR A 91 -0.93 5.03 1.85
N ILE A 92 -0.07 6.05 1.83
CA ILE A 92 1.35 5.92 2.18
C ILE A 92 1.51 5.58 3.66
N VAL A 93 0.77 6.27 4.54
CA VAL A 93 0.83 6.02 5.99
C VAL A 93 0.35 4.60 6.33
N ALA A 94 -0.78 4.16 5.75
CA ALA A 94 -1.28 2.80 5.92
C ALA A 94 -0.27 1.75 5.43
N SER A 95 0.32 1.98 4.25
CA SER A 95 1.34 1.09 3.67
C SER A 95 2.58 0.97 4.55
N ILE A 96 3.03 2.06 5.18
CA ILE A 96 4.16 2.05 6.11
C ILE A 96 3.81 1.27 7.38
N LEU A 97 2.64 1.53 7.98
CA LEU A 97 2.23 0.87 9.21
C LEU A 97 2.07 -0.65 9.06
N TYR A 98 1.65 -1.11 7.88
CA TYR A 98 1.45 -2.53 7.59
C TYR A 98 2.71 -3.25 7.09
N SER A 99 3.72 -2.52 6.59
CA SER A 99 4.91 -3.14 5.98
C SER A 99 6.14 -3.19 6.92
N ILE A 100 5.94 -3.05 8.24
CA ILE A 100 6.98 -3.09 9.29
C ILE A 100 6.99 -4.46 9.95
#